data_AF-A0A1L9QR76-F1
#
_entry.id   AF-A0A1L9QR76-F1
#
_cell.length_a   1.000
_cell.length_b   1.000
_cell.length_c   1.000
_cell.angle_alpha   90.00
_cell.angle_beta   90.00
_cell.angle_gamma   90.00
#
_symmetry.space_group_name_H-M   'P 1'
#
loop_
_entity.id
_entity.type
_entity.pdbx_description
1 polymer ?
#
loop_
_entity_poly.entity_id
_entity_poly.type
_entity_poly.pdbx_seq_one_letter_code
_entity_poly.pdbx_strand_id
1 'polypeptide(L)'
;MQKPNFLHKLLIVLPLLLSSFLLPKPAQAKLQARDASVNNLPTGNLVNYYGVKLCFGSIMRNYIPRGNQSYSGHFSTHFFVGKLHDGYCNYPLNGSEERTSHYRVAIDEDHQVFWRRDTAGIRQLQNQVGNRKLRWVPIHRGKSACGVYHLNGYHVGELTQIKSGSRSRLICKIGFGGRVVEFQQGDFDIPIYVE
;
A
#
# COMPACT_ATOMS: atom_id res chain seq x y z
N MET A 1 -11.54 -23.71 59.37
CA MET A 1 -11.57 -23.00 58.08
C MET A 1 -10.24 -22.28 57.87
N GLN A 2 -9.33 -22.84 57.06
CA GLN A 2 -8.01 -22.23 56.78
C GLN A 2 -8.13 -21.18 55.67
N LYS A 3 -7.67 -19.95 55.94
CA LYS A 3 -7.55 -18.89 54.94
C LYS A 3 -6.42 -19.24 53.96
N PRO A 4 -6.62 -19.13 52.64
CA PRO A 4 -5.55 -19.39 51.68
C PRO A 4 -4.48 -18.30 51.78
N ASN A 5 -3.23 -18.74 51.99
CA ASN A 5 -2.05 -17.90 52.12
C ASN A 5 -1.81 -17.04 50.86
N PHE A 6 -1.49 -15.76 51.08
CA PHE A 6 -1.22 -14.76 50.04
C PHE A 6 -0.13 -15.19 49.04
N LEU A 7 0.82 -16.05 49.47
CA LEU A 7 1.85 -16.62 48.61
C LEU A 7 1.29 -17.52 47.49
N HIS A 8 0.19 -18.25 47.72
CA HIS A 8 -0.40 -19.11 46.69
C HIS A 8 -1.05 -18.31 45.56
N LYS A 9 -1.55 -17.09 45.83
CA LYS A 9 -2.09 -16.21 44.78
C LYS A 9 -0.99 -15.59 43.92
N LEU A 10 0.19 -15.31 44.49
CA LEU A 10 1.31 -14.74 43.76
C LEU A 10 1.96 -15.75 42.77
N LEU A 11 2.02 -17.02 43.16
CA LEU A 11 2.58 -18.11 42.34
C LEU A 11 1.75 -18.48 41.10
N ILE A 12 0.45 -18.12 41.06
CA ILE A 12 -0.43 -18.39 39.91
C ILE A 12 -0.41 -17.22 38.91
N VAL A 13 -0.16 -15.99 39.37
CA VAL A 13 -0.18 -14.79 38.52
C VAL A 13 1.15 -14.60 37.77
N LEU A 14 2.28 -15.00 38.37
CA LEU A 14 3.60 -14.83 37.79
C LEU A 14 3.85 -15.62 36.47
N PRO A 15 3.39 -16.88 36.31
CA PRO A 15 3.55 -17.62 35.05
C PRO A 15 2.64 -17.11 33.92
N LEU A 16 1.45 -16.59 34.26
CA LEU A 16 0.50 -16.04 33.29
C LEU A 16 1.01 -14.71 32.71
N LEU A 17 1.69 -13.89 33.50
CA LEU A 17 2.34 -12.66 33.03
C LEU A 17 3.60 -12.92 32.20
N LEU A 18 4.36 -14.00 32.43
CA LEU A 18 5.53 -14.32 31.59
C LEU A 18 5.15 -14.90 30.23
N SER A 19 4.00 -15.58 30.12
CA SER A 19 3.54 -16.17 28.84
C SER A 19 3.16 -15.12 27.78
N SER A 20 2.79 -13.90 28.19
CA SER A 20 2.46 -12.79 27.29
C SER A 20 3.68 -12.01 26.77
N PHE A 21 4.88 -12.23 27.33
CA PHE A 21 6.13 -11.63 26.83
C PHE A 21 6.89 -12.51 25.82
N LEU A 22 6.47 -13.77 25.63
CA LEU A 22 7.12 -14.72 24.71
C LEU A 22 6.33 -14.95 23.42
N LEU A 23 5.16 -14.32 23.26
CA LEU A 23 4.50 -14.31 21.96
C LEU A 23 5.33 -13.41 21.02
N PRO A 24 5.86 -13.94 19.90
CA PRO A 24 6.49 -13.10 18.90
C PRO A 24 5.48 -12.02 18.51
N LYS A 25 5.92 -10.75 18.54
CA LYS A 25 5.11 -9.65 17.99
C LYS A 25 4.62 -10.09 16.61
N PRO A 26 3.35 -9.86 16.25
CA PRO A 26 2.87 -10.18 14.91
C PRO A 26 3.83 -9.52 13.93
N ALA A 27 4.38 -10.34 13.02
CA ALA A 27 5.33 -9.88 12.03
C ALA A 27 4.63 -8.76 11.25
N GLN A 28 5.10 -7.53 11.43
CA GLN A 28 4.58 -6.40 10.66
C GLN A 28 4.98 -6.66 9.21
N ALA A 29 4.00 -6.81 8.31
CA ALA A 29 4.23 -7.10 6.90
C ALA A 29 5.37 -6.22 6.38
N LYS A 30 6.49 -6.85 5.98
CA LYS A 30 7.71 -6.13 5.62
C LYS A 30 7.59 -5.61 4.19
N LEU A 31 6.82 -4.55 4.06
CA LEU A 31 6.58 -3.88 2.80
C LEU A 31 7.69 -2.87 2.54
N GLN A 32 8.50 -3.15 1.52
CA GLN A 32 9.60 -2.28 1.11
C GLN A 32 9.29 -1.61 -0.22
N ALA A 33 9.68 -0.35 -0.35
CA ALA A 33 9.75 0.31 -1.64
C ALA A 33 11.20 0.33 -2.11
N ARG A 34 11.47 -0.25 -3.27
CA ARG A 34 12.81 -0.26 -3.88
C ARG A 34 12.82 0.57 -5.16
N ASP A 35 13.91 1.30 -5.37
CA ASP A 35 14.12 2.05 -6.61
C ASP A 35 14.18 1.08 -7.80
N ALA A 36 13.60 1.51 -8.92
CA ALA A 36 13.47 0.73 -10.13
C ALA A 36 13.48 1.66 -11.35
N SER A 37 13.82 1.08 -12.50
CA SER A 37 13.75 1.76 -13.79
C SER A 37 13.39 0.80 -14.91
N VAL A 38 13.13 1.34 -16.10
CA VAL A 38 12.82 0.56 -17.33
C VAL A 38 13.83 -0.57 -17.56
N ASN A 39 15.11 -0.32 -17.27
CA ASN A 39 16.20 -1.27 -17.52
C ASN A 39 16.63 -2.06 -16.28
N ASN A 40 16.04 -1.78 -15.11
CA ASN A 40 16.43 -2.40 -13.86
C ASN A 40 15.22 -2.51 -12.93
N LEU A 41 14.49 -3.62 -13.07
CA LEU A 41 13.41 -3.99 -12.17
C LEU A 41 13.98 -4.88 -11.06
N PRO A 42 13.81 -4.54 -9.78
CA PRO A 42 14.35 -5.34 -8.68
C PRO A 42 13.70 -6.72 -8.64
N THR A 43 14.49 -7.72 -8.25
CA THR A 43 14.02 -9.09 -7.98
C THR A 43 13.21 -9.15 -6.69
N GLY A 44 12.13 -9.91 -6.69
CA GLY A 44 11.30 -10.15 -5.51
C GLY A 44 9.82 -10.25 -5.85
N ASN A 45 9.01 -10.48 -4.81
CA ASN A 45 7.55 -10.55 -4.93
C ASN A 45 6.97 -9.14 -4.98
N LEU A 46 6.85 -8.62 -6.20
CA LEU A 46 6.22 -7.33 -6.43
C LEU A 46 4.75 -7.39 -6.03
N VAL A 47 4.32 -6.40 -5.24
CA VAL A 47 2.89 -6.22 -4.97
C VAL A 47 2.18 -6.04 -6.30
N ASN A 48 1.18 -6.89 -6.55
CA ASN A 48 0.40 -6.85 -7.78
C ASN A 48 -1.08 -7.07 -7.47
N TYR A 49 -1.93 -6.54 -8.33
CA TYR A 49 -3.37 -6.71 -8.32
C TYR A 49 -3.78 -7.47 -9.58
N TYR A 50 -4.13 -8.75 -9.43
CA TYR A 50 -4.49 -9.63 -10.55
C TYR A 50 -3.51 -9.53 -11.73
N GLY A 51 -2.20 -9.61 -11.44
CA GLY A 51 -1.13 -9.55 -12.45
C GLY A 51 -0.64 -8.13 -12.78
N VAL A 52 -1.34 -7.08 -12.36
CA VAL A 52 -0.91 -5.69 -12.55
C VAL A 52 0.04 -5.28 -11.44
N LYS A 53 1.31 -5.08 -11.79
CA LYS A 53 2.35 -4.71 -10.83
C LYS A 53 2.23 -3.25 -10.41
N LEU A 54 2.36 -3.01 -9.12
CA LEU A 54 2.28 -1.69 -8.52
C LEU A 54 3.60 -0.93 -8.64
N CYS A 55 3.53 0.36 -8.93
CA CYS A 55 4.68 1.25 -8.92
C CYS A 55 4.35 2.59 -8.26
N PHE A 56 5.40 3.32 -7.87
CA PHE A 56 5.35 4.65 -7.29
C PHE A 56 6.14 5.60 -8.18
N GLY A 57 5.45 6.34 -9.04
CA GLY A 57 6.05 7.32 -9.91
C GLY A 57 6.37 8.61 -9.15
N SER A 58 7.50 9.23 -9.44
CA SER A 58 7.82 10.57 -8.93
C SER A 58 7.87 11.57 -10.07
N ILE A 59 7.39 12.79 -9.81
CA ILE A 59 7.60 13.91 -10.73
C ILE A 59 9.07 14.36 -10.63
N MET A 60 9.78 14.45 -11.76
CA MET A 60 11.05 15.19 -11.79
C MET A 60 10.75 16.69 -11.67
N ARG A 61 11.29 17.34 -10.64
CA ARG A 61 11.26 18.81 -10.56
C ARG A 61 12.64 19.32 -10.98
N ASN A 62 12.65 20.27 -11.92
CA ASN A 62 13.84 20.86 -12.57
C ASN A 62 14.50 19.96 -13.61
N TYR A 63 14.03 20.10 -14.85
CA TYR A 63 14.66 19.54 -16.04
C TYR A 63 15.69 20.55 -16.55
N ILE A 64 16.99 20.24 -16.40
CA ILE A 64 18.07 20.98 -17.08
C ILE A 64 18.77 19.97 -17.99
N PRO A 65 18.53 20.01 -19.32
CA PRO A 65 19.27 19.16 -20.24
C PRO A 65 20.73 19.61 -20.26
N ARG A 66 21.66 18.75 -19.83
CA ARG A 66 23.11 18.96 -19.97
C ARG A 66 23.65 18.13 -21.12
N GLY A 67 23.56 18.66 -22.33
CA GLY A 67 24.23 18.10 -23.51
C GLY A 67 24.01 16.59 -23.73
N ASN A 68 24.84 15.99 -24.59
CA ASN A 68 24.77 14.58 -24.89
C ASN A 68 25.21 13.75 -23.65
N GLN A 69 24.26 13.04 -23.04
CA GLN A 69 24.45 11.81 -22.25
C GLN A 69 24.53 11.86 -20.70
N SER A 70 24.02 12.87 -19.99
CA SER A 70 23.75 12.69 -18.55
C SER A 70 22.64 13.59 -18.02
N TYR A 71 21.61 12.97 -17.42
CA TYR A 71 20.50 13.67 -16.78
C TYR A 71 20.80 13.87 -15.29
N SER A 72 20.95 15.11 -14.83
CA SER A 72 21.01 15.45 -13.41
C SER A 72 19.71 16.12 -12.99
N GLY A 73 18.69 15.32 -12.66
CA GLY A 73 17.42 15.80 -12.10
C GLY A 73 17.29 15.42 -10.63
N HIS A 74 16.79 16.34 -9.80
CA HIS A 74 16.35 15.99 -8.46
C HIS A 74 14.94 15.41 -8.53
N PHE A 75 14.80 14.11 -8.28
CA PHE A 75 13.49 13.48 -8.19
C PHE A 75 12.72 14.02 -7.00
N SER A 76 11.46 14.38 -7.21
CA SER A 76 10.57 14.76 -6.12
C SER A 76 10.46 13.63 -5.11
N THR A 77 10.44 13.97 -3.83
CA THR A 77 10.10 13.04 -2.75
C THR A 77 8.62 12.67 -2.71
N HIS A 78 7.79 13.34 -3.53
CA HIS A 78 6.37 13.05 -3.70
C HIS A 78 6.19 11.95 -4.75
N PHE A 79 5.60 10.86 -4.30
CA PHE A 79 5.30 9.70 -5.12
C PHE A 79 3.79 9.59 -5.36
N PHE A 80 3.43 9.08 -6.53
CA PHE A 80 2.08 8.81 -6.98
C PHE A 80 1.95 7.33 -7.26
N VAL A 81 0.84 6.72 -6.87
CA VAL A 81 0.64 5.28 -7.05
C VAL A 81 0.13 5.01 -8.46
N GLY A 82 0.75 4.05 -9.13
CA GLY A 82 0.45 3.72 -10.51
C GLY A 82 0.64 2.25 -10.84
N LYS A 83 0.52 1.96 -12.14
CA LYS A 83 0.71 0.64 -12.73
C LYS A 83 2.00 0.59 -13.53
N LEU A 84 2.73 -0.50 -13.39
CA LEU A 84 3.89 -0.79 -14.24
C LEU A 84 3.40 -1.35 -15.57
N HIS A 85 3.78 -0.72 -16.68
CA HIS A 85 3.48 -1.16 -18.04
C HIS A 85 4.66 -0.83 -18.95
N ASP A 86 5.13 -1.82 -19.70
CA ASP A 86 6.29 -1.73 -20.60
C ASP A 86 7.56 -1.14 -19.94
N GLY A 87 7.78 -1.47 -18.67
CA GLY A 87 8.92 -0.96 -17.89
C GLY A 87 8.77 0.48 -17.40
N TYR A 88 7.67 1.16 -17.72
CA TYR A 88 7.36 2.51 -17.22
C TYR A 88 6.31 2.45 -16.11
N CYS A 89 6.44 3.35 -15.13
CA CYS A 89 5.38 3.58 -14.17
C CYS A 89 4.40 4.61 -14.72
N ASN A 90 3.13 4.21 -14.88
CA ASN A 90 2.05 5.05 -15.35
C ASN A 90 1.12 5.37 -14.18
N TYR A 91 0.89 6.66 -13.90
CA TYR A 91 0.20 7.10 -12.68
C TYR A 91 -0.73 8.29 -12.97
N PRO A 92 -1.83 8.43 -12.22
CA PRO A 92 -2.75 9.55 -12.37
C PRO A 92 -2.17 10.83 -11.75
N LEU A 93 -2.18 11.94 -12.49
CA LEU A 93 -1.81 13.27 -11.98
C LEU A 93 -2.63 14.34 -12.69
N ASN A 94 -3.26 15.25 -11.95
CA ASN A 94 -3.92 16.45 -12.48
C ASN A 94 -4.85 16.23 -13.69
N GLY A 95 -5.52 15.08 -13.78
CA GLY A 95 -6.44 14.74 -14.87
C GLY A 95 -5.80 13.99 -16.05
N SER A 96 -4.47 13.89 -16.12
CA SER A 96 -3.73 13.10 -17.11
C SER A 96 -3.14 11.82 -16.52
N GLU A 97 -2.96 10.82 -17.37
CA GLU A 97 -2.09 9.68 -17.09
C GLU A 97 -0.66 10.08 -17.45
N GLU A 98 0.18 10.22 -16.43
CA GLU A 98 1.59 10.55 -16.58
C GLU A 98 2.43 9.28 -16.55
N ARG A 99 3.62 9.35 -17.14
CA ARG A 99 4.57 8.23 -17.16
C ARG A 99 5.97 8.65 -16.74
N THR A 100 6.67 7.76 -16.02
CA THR A 100 8.08 7.96 -15.65
C THR A 100 8.89 6.68 -15.86
N SER A 101 10.17 6.86 -16.24
CA SER A 101 11.16 5.79 -16.33
C SER A 101 11.88 5.49 -15.01
N HIS A 102 11.70 6.35 -14.01
CA HIS A 102 12.28 6.22 -12.67
C HIS A 102 11.17 6.22 -11.64
N TYR A 103 11.08 5.14 -10.89
CA TYR A 103 9.98 4.90 -9.97
C TYR A 103 10.46 3.97 -8.86
N ARG A 104 9.60 3.74 -7.87
CA ARG A 104 9.78 2.66 -6.90
C ARG A 104 8.75 1.58 -7.12
N VAL A 105 9.04 0.37 -6.71
CA VAL A 105 8.06 -0.73 -6.65
C VAL A 105 7.92 -1.22 -5.23
N ALA A 106 6.70 -1.61 -4.86
CA ALA A 106 6.43 -2.26 -3.60
C ALA A 106 6.80 -3.74 -3.68
N ILE A 107 7.53 -4.22 -2.69
CA ILE A 107 7.89 -5.63 -2.50
C ILE A 107 7.23 -6.12 -1.21
N ASP A 108 6.50 -7.21 -1.33
CA ASP A 108 5.90 -7.94 -0.22
C ASP A 108 6.74 -9.18 0.07
N GLU A 109 7.74 -9.04 0.94
CA GLU A 109 8.69 -10.13 1.24
C GLU A 109 8.02 -11.32 1.93
N ASP A 110 6.93 -11.07 2.67
CA ASP A 110 6.28 -12.06 3.55
C ASP A 110 4.98 -12.63 2.95
N HIS A 111 4.59 -12.21 1.74
CA HIS A 111 3.34 -12.60 1.07
C HIS A 111 2.07 -12.34 1.91
N GLN A 112 2.03 -11.21 2.62
CA GLN A 112 0.93 -10.88 3.53
C GLN A 112 -0.02 -9.83 2.97
N VAL A 113 0.21 -9.31 1.76
CA VAL A 113 -0.66 -8.31 1.13
C VAL A 113 -1.74 -8.99 0.30
N PHE A 114 -2.99 -8.73 0.65
CA PHE A 114 -4.19 -9.19 -0.05
C PHE A 114 -5.01 -8.01 -0.53
N TRP A 115 -5.86 -8.21 -1.53
CA TRP A 115 -6.77 -7.18 -2.03
C TRP A 115 -8.20 -7.48 -1.61
N ARG A 116 -8.90 -6.45 -1.13
CA ARG A 116 -10.28 -6.58 -0.67
C ARG A 116 -11.12 -5.41 -1.15
N ARG A 117 -12.34 -5.69 -1.61
CA ARG A 117 -13.32 -4.66 -1.97
C ARG A 117 -13.62 -3.75 -0.79
N ASP A 118 -13.49 -2.45 -0.98
CA ASP A 118 -13.89 -1.47 0.03
C ASP A 118 -15.40 -1.22 -0.06
N THR A 119 -16.19 -1.88 0.78
CA THR A 119 -17.65 -1.74 0.83
C THR A 119 -18.13 -0.78 1.92
N ALA A 120 -17.25 -0.32 2.82
CA ALA A 120 -17.69 0.34 4.06
C ALA A 120 -16.78 1.48 4.58
N GLY A 121 -15.70 1.78 3.88
CA GLY A 121 -14.81 2.90 4.16
C GLY A 121 -13.75 2.53 5.19
N ILE A 122 -12.62 3.25 5.18
CA ILE A 122 -11.40 2.93 5.97
C ILE A 122 -11.68 2.59 7.44
N ARG A 123 -12.65 3.26 8.07
CA ARG A 123 -12.94 3.04 9.51
C ARG A 123 -13.50 1.65 9.84
N GLN A 124 -14.11 0.96 8.88
CA GLN A 124 -14.67 -0.38 9.09
C GLN A 124 -13.75 -1.52 8.59
N LEU A 125 -12.58 -1.19 8.05
CA LEU A 125 -11.67 -2.20 7.50
C LEU A 125 -10.82 -2.92 8.56
N GLN A 126 -10.88 -2.48 9.82
CA GLN A 126 -10.33 -3.19 10.97
C GLN A 126 -11.28 -4.32 11.42
N ASN A 127 -11.44 -5.33 10.58
CA ASN A 127 -12.26 -6.51 10.91
C ASN A 127 -11.35 -7.66 11.35
N GLN A 128 -11.83 -8.46 12.31
CA GLN A 128 -11.17 -9.71 12.69
C GLN A 128 -11.54 -10.82 11.71
N VAL A 129 -10.55 -11.63 11.32
CA VAL A 129 -10.76 -12.90 10.61
C VAL A 129 -10.13 -13.98 11.49
N GLY A 130 -10.98 -14.74 12.19
CA GLY A 130 -10.53 -15.60 13.29
C GLY A 130 -9.87 -14.80 14.41
N ASN A 131 -8.71 -15.27 14.88
CA ASN A 131 -7.93 -14.59 15.93
C ASN A 131 -7.03 -13.45 15.41
N ARG A 132 -7.06 -13.16 14.09
CA ARG A 132 -6.17 -12.19 13.44
C ARG A 132 -6.90 -10.92 13.05
N LYS A 133 -6.20 -9.79 13.03
CA LYS A 133 -6.78 -8.48 12.67
C LYS A 133 -6.39 -8.12 11.23
N LEU A 134 -7.37 -7.71 10.42
CA LEU A 134 -7.09 -7.13 9.11
C LEU A 134 -6.77 -5.64 9.26
N ARG A 135 -5.75 -5.18 8.54
CA ARG A 135 -5.40 -3.76 8.49
C ARG A 135 -5.16 -3.29 7.07
N TRP A 136 -5.58 -2.04 6.84
CA TRP A 136 -5.26 -1.32 5.62
C TRP A 136 -3.76 -1.04 5.52
N VAL A 137 -3.23 -1.15 4.30
CA VAL A 137 -1.81 -0.95 4.01
C VAL A 137 -1.58 0.43 3.38
N PRO A 138 -0.99 1.39 4.11
CA PRO A 138 -0.22 2.45 3.46
C PRO A 138 1.05 1.83 2.88
N ILE A 139 1.25 1.95 1.56
CA ILE A 139 2.25 1.17 0.83
C ILE A 139 3.56 1.95 0.67
N HIS A 140 3.50 3.28 0.47
CA HIS A 140 4.71 4.10 0.41
C HIS A 140 4.48 5.53 0.92
N ARG A 141 5.21 5.96 1.96
CA ARG A 141 5.17 7.34 2.49
C ARG A 141 3.75 7.88 2.71
N GLY A 142 2.86 7.03 3.25
CA GLY A 142 1.46 7.39 3.51
C GLY A 142 0.55 7.40 2.28
N LYS A 143 1.05 6.99 1.11
CA LYS A 143 0.26 6.72 -0.08
C LYS A 143 -0.26 5.29 -0.07
N SER A 144 -1.47 5.12 -0.56
CA SER A 144 -2.13 3.83 -0.64
C SER A 144 -2.64 3.58 -2.04
N ALA A 145 -2.71 2.31 -2.38
CA ALA A 145 -3.19 1.89 -3.69
C ALA A 145 -4.65 1.51 -3.64
N CYS A 146 -5.21 1.46 -4.84
CA CYS A 146 -6.45 0.79 -5.13
C CYS A 146 -6.30 -0.02 -6.42
N GLY A 147 -7.08 -1.09 -6.52
CA GLY A 147 -7.17 -1.97 -7.66
C GLY A 147 -8.59 -1.91 -8.24
N VAL A 148 -8.73 -1.78 -9.55
CA VAL A 148 -10.03 -1.66 -10.22
C VAL A 148 -10.08 -2.60 -11.41
N TYR A 149 -11.25 -3.19 -11.67
CA TYR A 149 -11.54 -3.82 -12.95
C TYR A 149 -12.31 -2.84 -13.83
N HIS A 150 -11.75 -2.43 -14.96
CA HIS A 150 -12.32 -1.43 -15.86
C HIS A 150 -12.05 -1.80 -17.32
N LEU A 151 -13.04 -1.65 -18.20
CA LEU A 151 -12.93 -1.92 -19.64
C LEU A 151 -12.21 -3.24 -19.97
N ASN A 152 -12.62 -4.32 -19.29
CA ASN A 152 -12.08 -5.68 -19.44
C ASN A 152 -10.62 -5.87 -19.02
N GLY A 153 -10.07 -4.97 -18.22
CA GLY A 153 -8.73 -5.07 -17.66
C GLY A 153 -8.69 -4.78 -16.17
N TYR A 154 -7.69 -5.34 -15.49
CA TYR A 154 -7.34 -4.91 -14.13
C TYR A 154 -6.41 -3.70 -14.22
N HIS A 155 -6.55 -2.79 -13.27
CA HIS A 155 -5.75 -1.57 -13.16
C HIS A 155 -5.42 -1.29 -11.71
N VAL A 156 -4.30 -0.60 -11.49
CA VAL A 156 -3.87 -0.11 -10.19
C VAL A 156 -3.74 1.40 -10.27
N GLY A 157 -4.09 2.08 -9.19
CA GLY A 157 -3.91 3.51 -9.08
C GLY A 157 -3.86 3.99 -7.63
N GLU A 158 -4.09 5.28 -7.45
CA GLU A 158 -3.95 5.97 -6.17
C GLU A 158 -5.29 6.05 -5.44
N LEU A 159 -5.28 5.56 -4.19
CA LEU A 159 -6.38 5.74 -3.27
C LEU A 159 -6.24 7.10 -2.58
N THR A 160 -7.23 7.95 -2.79
CA THR A 160 -7.29 9.29 -2.20
C THR A 160 -8.45 9.39 -1.22
N GLN A 161 -8.18 9.85 0.00
CA GLN A 161 -9.24 10.23 0.93
C GLN A 161 -9.64 11.69 0.70
N ILE A 162 -10.89 11.93 0.32
CA ILE A 162 -11.45 13.27 0.20
C ILE A 162 -12.25 13.58 1.47
N LYS A 163 -11.92 14.71 2.11
CA LYS A 163 -12.63 15.24 3.28
C LYS A 163 -13.53 16.39 2.85
N SER A 164 -14.78 16.37 3.31
CA SER A 164 -15.76 17.43 3.12
C SER A 164 -16.52 17.65 4.43
N GLY A 165 -16.10 18.67 5.20
CA GLY A 165 -16.58 18.86 6.57
C GLY A 165 -16.22 17.67 7.47
N SER A 166 -17.21 17.13 8.19
CA SER A 166 -17.06 15.94 9.04
C SER A 166 -17.07 14.61 8.27
N ARG A 167 -17.39 14.64 6.97
CA ARG A 167 -17.48 13.43 6.14
C ARG A 167 -16.17 13.19 5.40
N SER A 168 -15.78 11.93 5.30
CA SER A 168 -14.68 11.50 4.44
C SER A 168 -15.14 10.38 3.53
N ARG A 169 -14.77 10.44 2.25
CA ARG A 169 -14.96 9.36 1.29
C ARG A 169 -13.64 8.97 0.65
N LEU A 170 -13.57 7.73 0.17
CA LEU A 170 -12.46 7.27 -0.62
C LEU A 170 -12.78 7.35 -2.11
N ILE A 171 -11.78 7.72 -2.88
CA ILE A 171 -11.81 7.66 -4.34
C ILE A 171 -10.57 6.91 -4.79
N CYS A 172 -10.78 5.97 -5.69
CA CYS A 172 -9.69 5.38 -6.44
C CYS A 172 -9.50 6.14 -7.75
N LYS A 173 -8.29 6.61 -8.02
CA LYS A 173 -7.94 7.25 -9.28
C LYS A 173 -6.98 6.35 -10.04
N ILE A 174 -7.27 6.05 -11.30
CA ILE A 174 -6.35 5.31 -12.18
C ILE A 174 -6.00 6.17 -13.39
N GLY A 175 -4.78 5.99 -13.92
CA GLY A 175 -4.48 6.42 -15.28
C GLY A 175 -5.01 5.39 -16.28
N PHE A 176 -5.69 5.84 -17.33
CA PHE A 176 -6.14 5.01 -18.44
C PHE A 176 -6.32 5.84 -19.71
N GLY A 177 -5.69 5.40 -20.80
CA GLY A 177 -5.84 6.03 -22.12
C GLY A 177 -5.41 7.50 -22.14
N GLY A 178 -4.36 7.86 -21.37
CA GLY A 178 -3.88 9.24 -21.28
C GLY A 178 -4.68 10.14 -20.34
N ARG A 179 -5.70 9.61 -19.66
CA ARG A 179 -6.61 10.36 -18.77
C ARG A 179 -6.66 9.75 -17.37
N VAL A 180 -7.13 10.52 -16.40
CA VAL A 180 -7.51 9.99 -15.09
C VAL A 180 -8.98 9.59 -15.08
N VAL A 181 -9.24 8.38 -14.59
CA VAL A 181 -10.58 7.87 -14.33
C VAL A 181 -10.75 7.70 -12.82
N GLU A 182 -11.87 8.17 -12.27
CA GLU A 182 -12.18 8.11 -10.85
C GLU A 182 -13.28 7.08 -10.56
N PHE A 183 -13.07 6.28 -9.52
CA PHE A 183 -13.99 5.25 -9.06
C PHE A 183 -14.43 5.53 -7.64
N GLN A 184 -15.73 5.34 -7.38
CA GLN A 184 -16.28 5.58 -6.06
C GLN A 184 -16.05 4.36 -5.17
N GLN A 185 -16.20 4.59 -3.86
CA GLN A 185 -16.17 3.52 -2.88
C GLN A 185 -17.19 2.43 -3.26
N GLY A 186 -16.79 1.17 -3.17
CA GLY A 186 -17.55 0.01 -3.65
C GLY A 186 -17.09 -0.51 -5.02
N ASP A 187 -16.48 0.34 -5.85
CA ASP A 187 -16.04 -0.03 -7.21
C ASP A 187 -14.60 -0.54 -7.28
N PHE A 188 -13.87 -0.49 -6.17
CA PHE A 188 -12.44 -0.79 -6.12
C PHE A 188 -12.05 -1.66 -4.92
N ASP A 189 -10.91 -2.32 -5.07
CA ASP A 189 -10.25 -3.09 -4.04
C ASP A 189 -9.09 -2.28 -3.45
N ILE A 190 -8.76 -2.55 -2.19
CA ILE A 190 -7.64 -1.94 -1.50
C ILE A 190 -6.72 -3.03 -0.95
N PRO A 191 -5.41 -2.76 -0.82
CA PRO A 191 -4.49 -3.68 -0.20
C PRO A 191 -4.66 -3.66 1.32
N ILE A 192 -4.74 -4.86 1.88
CA ILE A 192 -4.83 -5.16 3.30
C ILE A 192 -3.76 -6.19 3.68
N TYR A 193 -3.38 -6.24 4.95
CA TYR A 193 -2.55 -7.30 5.51
C TYR A 193 -3.20 -7.89 6.76
N VAL A 194 -2.75 -9.10 7.11
CA VAL A 194 -3.23 -9.85 8.27
C VAL A 194 -2.18 -9.74 9.38
N GLU A 195 -2.57 -9.21 10.54
CA GLU A 195 -1.79 -9.24 11.79
C GLU A 195 -2.10 -10.46 12.64
#